data_AF-A0A7X4YSN4-F1
#
_entry.id   AF-A0A7X4YSN4-F1
#
_cell.length_a   1.000
_cell.length_b   1.000
_cell.length_c   1.000
_cell.angle_alpha   90.00
_cell.angle_beta   90.00
_cell.angle_gamma   90.00
#
_symmetry.space_group_name_H-M   'P 1'
#
loop_
_entity.id
_entity.type
_entity.pdbx_description
1 polymer ?
#
loop_
_entity_poly.entity_id
_entity_poly.type
_entity_poly.pdbx_seq_one_letter_code
_entity_poly.pdbx_strand_id
1 'polypeptide(L)'
;MGNEHQQGSKLQIKFSYWEHKPLMITVVKQFMVHELNTGSFNTARRVFEGLIRFIKFLNDYYPEIESFKEVREEHVGSYFRHLMITTSETSGEPLSGQSIIKSAQALKDILLKGNVKGWEVAEDVRYLNNIYHEIILSNKRVKERATKKKFAPDKSLINTIIRKAEEDLENDNLMFVQVAASILITSQTSLRINEFITLKYGCIDLLLERPVLNHLNRKLTSEDINVVKPVNELVLKAIQALENKTRDLRDSSGLPYLFITKSRSKKGSPAQLCSYSNWTKNYLHPWLNYHQLKDDEGNKLDLTSHSFRHAFATYAIQAGASIEFVAHMMGHSNIRGTQHYIETIQEDIDNKFADVFNENAIIAGKQALTIKEKLKISNPFRGKTVEQVKAIRKAMKLQILSNGFCTHHPMTSKKPCEGDGMCLGCRNFLTTPEFLSVHETRLNIVREQLAEIKEKGPYEEKMRVIETYLTGIISDLTRS
;
A
#
# COMPACT_ATOMS: atom_id res chain seq x y z
N MET A 1 -24.76 1.44 2.57
CA MET A 1 -24.98 2.53 3.55
C MET A 1 -23.71 3.38 3.66
N GLY A 2 -23.83 4.70 3.52
CA GLY A 2 -22.70 5.64 3.45
C GLY A 2 -21.93 5.74 4.77
N ASN A 3 -20.67 6.20 4.71
CA ASN A 3 -19.89 6.59 5.89
C ASN A 3 -20.74 7.55 6.76
N GLU A 4 -21.02 7.23 8.02
CA GLU A 4 -21.76 8.13 8.93
C GLU A 4 -21.15 9.54 9.02
N HIS A 5 -19.85 9.66 8.74
CA HIS A 5 -19.10 10.92 8.71
C HIS A 5 -19.07 11.65 7.34
N GLN A 6 -19.63 11.07 6.28
CA GLN A 6 -19.76 11.72 4.95
C GLN A 6 -21.24 12.02 4.70
N GLN A 7 -21.71 13.17 5.18
CA GLN A 7 -23.06 13.69 4.91
C GLN A 7 -23.00 15.10 4.32
N GLY A 8 -24.06 15.50 3.60
CA GLY A 8 -24.27 16.87 3.11
C GLY A 8 -23.66 17.17 1.73
N SER A 9 -23.42 18.46 1.45
CA SER A 9 -22.99 19.00 0.14
C SER A 9 -21.73 18.37 -0.46
N LYS A 10 -20.93 17.67 0.33
CA LYS A 10 -19.71 16.97 -0.11
C LYS A 10 -19.98 15.70 -0.93
N LEU A 11 -21.20 15.17 -0.88
CA LEU A 11 -21.67 14.02 -1.66
C LEU A 11 -22.62 14.41 -2.81
N GLN A 12 -22.57 15.66 -3.27
CA GLN A 12 -23.40 16.14 -4.38
C GLN A 12 -22.56 16.34 -5.64
N ILE A 13 -23.15 15.98 -6.79
CA ILE A 13 -22.64 16.32 -8.12
C ILE A 13 -23.45 17.51 -8.62
N LYS A 14 -22.79 18.64 -8.88
CA LYS A 14 -23.43 19.85 -9.40
C LYS A 14 -23.24 19.91 -10.91
N PHE A 15 -24.34 19.94 -11.65
CA PHE A 15 -24.35 19.94 -13.12
C PHE A 15 -24.34 21.34 -13.75
N SER A 16 -24.13 22.39 -12.96
CA SER A 16 -24.20 23.79 -13.41
C SER A 16 -23.25 24.12 -14.58
N TYR A 17 -22.13 23.40 -14.71
CA TYR A 17 -21.20 23.53 -15.84
C TYR A 17 -21.75 23.05 -17.19
N TRP A 18 -22.94 22.46 -17.22
CA TRP A 18 -23.56 21.90 -18.43
C TRP A 18 -24.91 22.53 -18.75
N GLU A 19 -25.39 23.47 -17.93
CA GLU A 19 -26.71 24.10 -18.11
C GLU A 19 -26.84 24.82 -19.45
N HIS A 20 -25.72 25.32 -20.00
CA HIS A 20 -25.68 25.97 -21.30
C HIS A 20 -25.68 25.00 -22.49
N LYS A 21 -25.54 23.68 -22.29
CA LYS A 21 -25.64 22.64 -23.34
C LYS A 21 -26.65 21.53 -22.95
N PRO A 22 -27.96 21.75 -23.17
CA PRO A 22 -29.04 20.89 -22.65
C PRO A 22 -29.08 19.47 -23.24
N LEU A 23 -28.54 19.26 -24.45
CA LEU A 23 -28.43 17.92 -25.03
C LEU A 23 -27.32 17.11 -24.35
N MET A 24 -26.17 17.73 -24.09
CA MET A 24 -25.06 17.08 -23.38
C MET A 24 -25.38 16.78 -21.92
N ILE A 25 -25.99 17.71 -21.17
CA ILE A 25 -26.28 17.51 -19.73
C ILE A 25 -27.13 16.25 -19.49
N THR A 26 -28.02 15.90 -20.41
CA THR A 26 -28.86 14.70 -20.32
C THR A 26 -28.00 13.43 -20.36
N VAL A 27 -27.08 13.33 -21.32
CA VAL A 27 -26.13 12.20 -21.43
C VAL A 27 -25.18 12.15 -20.24
N VAL A 28 -24.69 13.30 -19.77
CA VAL A 28 -23.83 13.35 -18.58
C VAL A 28 -24.58 12.85 -17.35
N LYS A 29 -25.84 13.23 -17.15
CA LYS A 29 -26.66 12.72 -16.04
C LYS A 29 -26.85 11.21 -16.13
N GLN A 30 -27.19 10.67 -17.30
CA GLN A 30 -27.31 9.22 -17.52
C GLN A 30 -26.01 8.48 -17.20
N PHE A 31 -24.89 9.00 -17.65
CA PHE A 31 -23.58 8.43 -17.38
C PHE A 31 -23.20 8.52 -15.89
N MET A 32 -23.48 9.64 -15.22
CA MET A 32 -23.19 9.77 -13.80
C MET A 32 -24.04 8.84 -12.93
N VAL A 33 -25.31 8.60 -13.30
CA VAL A 33 -26.14 7.57 -12.65
C VAL A 33 -25.52 6.19 -12.82
N HIS A 34 -25.04 5.86 -14.02
CA HIS A 34 -24.34 4.60 -14.26
C HIS A 34 -23.08 4.48 -13.39
N GLU A 35 -22.21 5.49 -13.37
CA GLU A 35 -20.96 5.47 -12.58
C GLU A 35 -21.22 5.33 -11.07
N LEU A 36 -22.28 5.97 -10.56
CA LEU A 36 -22.67 5.86 -9.15
C LEU A 36 -23.28 4.51 -8.80
N ASN A 37 -23.96 3.86 -9.74
CA ASN A 37 -24.51 2.52 -9.53
C ASN A 37 -23.44 1.42 -9.62
N THR A 38 -22.37 1.63 -10.40
CA THR A 38 -21.33 0.62 -10.63
C THR A 38 -20.04 0.84 -9.84
N GLY A 39 -19.88 1.99 -9.17
CA GLY A 39 -18.62 2.39 -8.56
C GLY A 39 -18.78 3.24 -7.31
N SER A 40 -17.65 3.63 -6.73
CA SER A 40 -17.65 4.52 -5.57
C SER A 40 -17.95 5.97 -5.98
N PHE A 41 -18.57 6.75 -5.08
CA PHE A 41 -18.83 8.18 -5.30
C PHE A 41 -17.56 8.96 -5.71
N ASN A 42 -16.41 8.65 -5.10
CA ASN A 42 -15.15 9.32 -5.43
C ASN A 42 -14.65 8.98 -6.84
N THR A 43 -14.93 7.77 -7.32
CA THR A 43 -14.63 7.39 -8.71
C THR A 43 -15.51 8.21 -9.66
N ALA A 44 -16.82 8.21 -9.43
CA ALA A 44 -17.78 8.97 -10.22
C ALA A 44 -17.44 10.47 -10.24
N ARG A 45 -17.10 11.06 -9.08
CA ARG A 45 -16.67 12.46 -8.99
C ARG A 45 -15.45 12.77 -9.85
N ARG A 46 -14.43 11.91 -9.85
CA ARG A 46 -13.22 12.10 -10.68
C ARG A 46 -13.52 12.00 -12.17
N VAL A 47 -14.42 11.09 -12.55
CA VAL A 47 -14.92 10.96 -13.92
C VAL A 47 -15.63 12.26 -14.33
N PHE A 48 -16.52 12.77 -13.48
CA PHE A 48 -17.22 14.03 -13.71
C PHE A 48 -16.26 15.22 -13.86
N GLU A 49 -15.23 15.34 -13.02
CA GLU A 49 -14.17 16.35 -13.15
C GLU A 49 -13.43 16.24 -14.51
N GLY A 50 -13.23 15.02 -15.01
CA GLY A 50 -12.71 14.79 -16.37
C GLY A 50 -13.63 15.34 -17.45
N LEU A 51 -14.94 15.10 -17.34
CA LEU A 51 -15.94 15.64 -18.27
C LEU A 51 -16.04 17.17 -18.19
N ILE A 52 -15.90 17.78 -17.01
CA ILE A 52 -15.84 19.24 -16.87
C ILE A 52 -14.67 19.82 -17.68
N ARG A 53 -13.51 19.14 -17.71
CA ARG A 53 -12.39 19.59 -18.56
C ARG A 53 -12.73 19.51 -20.03
N PHE A 54 -13.49 18.49 -20.45
CA PHE A 54 -13.91 18.35 -21.83
C PHE A 54 -14.89 19.45 -22.25
N ILE A 55 -15.91 19.77 -21.44
CA ILE A 55 -16.86 20.84 -21.79
C ILE A 55 -16.19 22.21 -21.86
N LYS A 56 -15.20 22.49 -20.99
CA LYS A 56 -14.40 23.72 -21.07
C LYS A 56 -13.63 23.80 -22.40
N PHE A 57 -12.96 22.70 -22.77
CA PHE A 57 -12.30 22.60 -24.07
C PHE A 57 -13.27 22.82 -25.25
N LEU A 58 -14.46 22.21 -25.21
CA LEU A 58 -15.44 22.43 -26.27
C LEU A 58 -15.89 23.89 -26.32
N ASN A 59 -16.18 24.52 -25.19
CA ASN A 59 -16.58 25.92 -25.18
C ASN A 59 -15.50 26.86 -25.75
N ASP A 60 -14.22 26.55 -25.52
CA ASP A 60 -13.11 27.39 -25.96
C ASP A 60 -12.74 27.18 -27.45
N TYR A 61 -12.87 25.95 -27.97
CA TYR A 61 -12.34 25.59 -29.29
C TYR A 61 -13.40 25.13 -30.30
N TYR A 62 -14.54 24.62 -29.84
CA TYR A 62 -15.62 24.05 -30.65
C TYR A 62 -17.00 24.42 -30.08
N PRO A 63 -17.30 25.72 -29.88
CA PRO A 63 -18.53 26.16 -29.21
C PRO A 63 -19.80 25.73 -29.95
N GLU A 64 -19.71 25.47 -31.25
CA GLU A 64 -20.80 24.99 -32.11
C GLU A 64 -21.29 23.57 -31.79
N ILE A 65 -20.48 22.77 -31.09
CA ILE A 65 -20.86 21.40 -30.74
C ILE A 65 -21.83 21.41 -29.57
N GLU A 66 -23.10 21.08 -29.81
CA GLU A 66 -24.19 21.14 -28.81
C GLU A 66 -24.55 19.76 -28.24
N SER A 67 -24.15 18.68 -28.91
CA SER A 67 -24.45 17.29 -28.51
C SER A 67 -23.21 16.38 -28.55
N PHE A 68 -23.18 15.33 -27.71
CA PHE A 68 -22.17 14.27 -27.84
C PHE A 68 -22.29 13.50 -29.16
N LYS A 69 -23.45 13.56 -29.83
CA LYS A 69 -23.66 12.97 -31.17
C LYS A 69 -22.82 13.64 -32.25
N GLU A 70 -22.47 14.92 -32.06
CA GLU A 70 -21.66 15.71 -32.98
C GLU A 70 -20.15 15.54 -32.75
N VAL A 71 -19.76 14.83 -31.68
CA VAL A 71 -18.35 14.59 -31.37
C VAL A 71 -17.76 13.57 -32.35
N ARG A 72 -16.80 14.01 -33.17
CA ARG A 72 -16.10 13.21 -34.17
C ARG A 72 -14.69 12.87 -33.71
N GLU A 73 -14.05 12.01 -34.49
CA GLU A 73 -12.65 11.59 -34.31
C GLU A 73 -11.68 12.76 -34.12
N GLU A 74 -11.82 13.81 -34.93
CA GLU A 74 -10.98 15.00 -34.88
C GLU A 74 -11.11 15.74 -33.53
N HIS A 75 -12.33 15.87 -32.99
CA HIS A 75 -12.60 16.55 -31.72
C HIS A 75 -11.98 15.80 -30.56
N VAL A 76 -12.10 14.46 -30.54
CA VAL A 76 -11.49 13.61 -29.52
C VAL A 76 -9.97 13.68 -29.58
N GLY A 77 -9.39 13.60 -30.79
CA GLY A 77 -7.95 13.72 -30.99
C GLY A 77 -7.40 15.07 -30.53
N SER A 78 -8.09 16.16 -30.87
CA SER A 78 -7.73 17.52 -30.45
C SER A 78 -7.82 17.70 -28.94
N TYR A 79 -8.88 17.18 -28.30
CA TYR A 79 -8.98 17.19 -26.84
C TYR A 79 -7.85 16.42 -26.16
N PHE A 80 -7.51 15.22 -26.65
CA PHE A 80 -6.43 14.42 -26.07
C PHE A 80 -5.07 15.10 -26.20
N ARG A 81 -4.80 15.80 -27.30
CA ARG A 81 -3.60 16.63 -27.46
C ARG A 81 -3.64 17.85 -26.53
N HIS A 82 -4.80 18.50 -26.41
CA HIS A 82 -4.98 19.63 -25.51
C HIS A 82 -4.66 19.26 -24.06
N LEU A 83 -5.09 18.09 -23.58
CA LEU A 83 -4.76 17.60 -22.22
C LEU A 83 -3.26 17.58 -21.91
N MET A 84 -2.39 17.47 -22.91
CA MET A 84 -0.93 17.47 -22.72
C MET A 84 -0.39 18.86 -22.36
N ILE A 85 -1.07 19.92 -22.80
CA ILE A 85 -0.68 21.32 -22.57
C ILE A 85 -1.55 22.01 -21.51
N THR A 86 -2.67 21.42 -21.11
CA THR A 86 -3.53 21.94 -20.05
C THR A 86 -2.80 22.00 -18.69
N THR A 87 -3.06 23.06 -17.95
CA THR A 87 -2.62 23.26 -16.56
C THR A 87 -3.75 22.95 -15.57
N SER A 88 -3.36 22.55 -14.36
CA SER A 88 -4.28 22.31 -13.25
C SER A 88 -4.73 23.62 -12.64
N GLU A 89 -6.04 23.89 -12.64
CA GLU A 89 -6.62 25.10 -12.03
C GLU A 89 -6.31 25.24 -10.53
N THR A 90 -6.04 24.13 -9.83
CA THR A 90 -5.71 24.15 -8.41
C THR A 90 -4.25 24.48 -8.14
N SER A 91 -3.34 24.09 -9.03
CA SER A 91 -1.90 24.18 -8.78
C SER A 91 -1.15 25.10 -9.74
N GLY A 92 -1.77 25.55 -10.83
CA GLY A 92 -1.09 26.27 -11.93
C GLY A 92 -0.17 25.38 -12.79
N GLU A 93 0.30 24.26 -12.24
CA GLU A 93 1.21 23.33 -12.90
C GLU A 93 0.57 22.51 -14.05
N PRO A 94 1.37 22.02 -15.02
CA PRO A 94 0.91 21.11 -16.06
C PRO A 94 0.25 19.85 -15.47
N LEU A 95 -0.81 19.34 -16.14
CA LEU A 95 -1.51 18.16 -15.66
C LEU A 95 -0.57 16.95 -15.45
N SER A 96 -0.82 16.21 -14.37
CA SER A 96 -0.12 14.94 -14.11
C SER A 96 -0.50 13.89 -15.16
N GLY A 97 0.40 12.95 -15.48
CA GLY A 97 0.10 11.85 -16.40
C GLY A 97 -1.15 11.05 -15.99
N GLN A 98 -1.35 10.87 -14.67
CA GLN A 98 -2.55 10.21 -14.15
C GLN A 98 -3.82 11.03 -14.38
N SER A 99 -3.76 12.37 -14.24
CA SER A 99 -4.88 13.27 -14.50
C SER A 99 -5.24 13.29 -15.98
N ILE A 100 -4.23 13.27 -16.87
CA ILE A 100 -4.40 13.17 -18.32
C ILE A 100 -5.12 11.87 -18.67
N ILE A 101 -4.60 10.72 -18.20
CA ILE A 101 -5.22 9.40 -18.37
C ILE A 101 -6.67 9.41 -17.92
N LYS A 102 -6.96 9.90 -16.71
CA LYS A 102 -8.33 9.87 -16.17
C LYS A 102 -9.29 10.80 -16.91
N SER A 103 -8.83 11.96 -17.38
CA SER A 103 -9.68 12.89 -18.14
C SER A 103 -9.99 12.34 -19.53
N ALA A 104 -8.99 11.81 -20.23
CA ALA A 104 -9.17 11.16 -21.53
C ALA A 104 -10.07 9.91 -21.43
N GLN A 105 -9.86 9.10 -20.38
CA GLN A 105 -10.68 7.92 -20.12
C GLN A 105 -12.16 8.29 -19.84
N ALA A 106 -12.42 9.40 -19.14
CA ALA A 106 -13.80 9.85 -18.88
C ALA A 106 -14.57 10.13 -20.18
N LEU A 107 -13.96 10.86 -21.14
CA LEU A 107 -14.55 11.10 -22.45
C LEU A 107 -14.73 9.80 -23.25
N LYS A 108 -13.71 8.95 -23.26
CA LYS A 108 -13.78 7.65 -23.91
C LYS A 108 -14.93 6.80 -23.38
N ASP A 109 -15.09 6.73 -22.05
CA ASP A 109 -16.07 5.87 -21.40
C ASP A 109 -17.50 6.38 -21.62
N ILE A 110 -17.75 7.69 -21.56
CA ILE A 110 -19.09 8.23 -21.82
C ILE A 110 -19.54 7.95 -23.26
N LEU A 111 -18.64 8.07 -24.24
CA LEU A 111 -18.93 7.79 -25.64
C LEU A 111 -19.14 6.28 -25.88
N LEU A 112 -18.25 5.42 -25.39
CA LEU A 112 -18.39 3.96 -25.57
C LEU A 112 -19.63 3.42 -24.86
N LYS A 113 -19.84 3.77 -23.59
CA LYS A 113 -21.00 3.29 -22.84
C LYS A 113 -22.30 3.89 -23.35
N GLY A 114 -22.28 5.15 -23.78
CA GLY A 114 -23.42 5.79 -24.43
C GLY A 114 -23.82 5.07 -25.70
N ASN A 115 -22.87 4.70 -26.55
CA ASN A 115 -23.13 3.99 -27.79
C ASN A 115 -23.76 2.61 -27.51
N VAL A 116 -23.21 1.86 -26.56
CA VAL A 116 -23.76 0.55 -26.14
C VAL A 116 -25.15 0.66 -25.51
N LYS A 117 -25.43 1.75 -24.77
CA LYS A 117 -26.71 1.95 -24.07
C LYS A 117 -27.75 2.74 -24.87
N GLY A 118 -27.43 3.17 -26.09
CA GLY A 118 -28.33 3.97 -26.92
C GLY A 118 -28.57 5.39 -26.39
N TRP A 119 -27.58 6.01 -25.75
CA TRP A 119 -27.64 7.43 -25.39
C TRP A 119 -27.27 8.30 -26.60
N GLU A 120 -27.60 9.59 -26.53
CA GLU A 120 -27.33 10.59 -27.58
C GLU A 120 -25.82 10.93 -27.71
N VAL A 121 -25.03 9.96 -28.18
CA VAL A 121 -23.59 10.05 -28.44
C VAL A 121 -23.27 9.68 -29.89
N ALA A 122 -22.00 9.84 -30.29
CA ALA A 122 -21.54 9.50 -31.63
C ALA A 122 -21.87 8.04 -32.02
N GLU A 123 -22.34 7.86 -33.25
CA GLU A 123 -22.72 6.54 -33.79
C GLU A 123 -21.48 5.67 -34.07
N ASP A 124 -20.41 6.25 -34.60
CA ASP A 124 -19.12 5.57 -34.76
C ASP A 124 -18.19 5.89 -33.59
N VAL A 125 -17.79 4.85 -32.86
CA VAL A 125 -16.88 4.93 -31.70
C VAL A 125 -15.67 4.00 -31.84
N ARG A 126 -15.48 3.37 -33.01
CA ARG A 126 -14.43 2.35 -33.23
C ARG A 126 -13.02 2.94 -33.14
N TYR A 127 -12.86 4.20 -33.51
CA TYR A 127 -11.59 4.92 -33.47
C TYR A 127 -11.08 5.19 -32.04
N LEU A 128 -11.98 5.21 -31.04
CA LEU A 128 -11.65 5.69 -29.68
C LEU A 128 -10.52 4.91 -29.01
N ASN A 129 -10.50 3.59 -29.19
CA ASN A 129 -9.45 2.76 -28.58
C ASN A 129 -8.07 3.04 -29.18
N ASN A 130 -7.99 3.19 -30.50
CA ASN A 130 -6.74 3.43 -31.21
C ASN A 130 -6.18 4.80 -30.85
N ILE A 131 -6.99 5.85 -30.95
CA ILE A 131 -6.55 7.22 -30.65
C ILE A 131 -6.18 7.40 -29.19
N TYR A 132 -6.92 6.78 -28.28
CA TYR A 132 -6.55 6.77 -26.86
C TYR A 132 -5.19 6.10 -26.64
N HIS A 133 -4.93 4.97 -27.30
CA HIS A 133 -3.65 4.30 -27.18
C HIS A 133 -2.51 5.11 -27.80
N GLU A 134 -2.70 5.63 -29.01
CA GLU A 134 -1.72 6.41 -29.76
C GLU A 134 -1.38 7.75 -29.10
N ILE A 135 -2.37 8.52 -28.65
CA ILE A 135 -2.12 9.87 -28.11
C ILE A 135 -1.82 9.83 -26.61
N ILE A 136 -2.54 9.01 -25.83
CA ILE A 136 -2.43 9.03 -24.37
C ILE A 136 -1.44 7.98 -23.88
N LEU A 137 -1.68 6.70 -24.18
CA LEU A 137 -0.89 5.62 -23.59
C LEU A 137 0.52 5.49 -24.16
N SER A 138 0.73 5.86 -25.43
CA SER A 138 2.04 5.81 -26.06
C SER A 138 2.98 6.94 -25.60
N ASN A 139 2.41 8.03 -25.06
CA ASN A 139 3.12 9.27 -24.76
C ASN A 139 4.16 9.09 -23.63
N LYS A 140 5.41 9.47 -23.91
CA LYS A 140 6.54 9.33 -22.97
C LYS A 140 6.29 10.05 -21.64
N ARG A 141 5.75 11.28 -21.64
CA ARG A 141 5.46 12.05 -20.42
C ARG A 141 4.44 11.33 -19.53
N VAL A 142 3.48 10.63 -20.15
CA VAL A 142 2.47 9.85 -19.44
C VAL A 142 3.08 8.56 -18.87
N LYS A 143 3.99 7.91 -19.60
CA LYS A 143 4.71 6.70 -19.18
C LYS A 143 5.76 6.95 -18.08
N GLU A 144 6.62 7.95 -18.24
CA GLU A 144 7.79 8.21 -17.38
C GLU A 144 7.45 8.62 -15.95
N ARG A 145 6.28 9.27 -15.73
CA ARG A 145 5.84 9.63 -14.37
C ARG A 145 5.19 8.47 -13.61
N ALA A 146 4.75 7.41 -14.29
CA ALA A 146 4.21 6.21 -13.65
C ALA A 146 5.31 5.38 -12.97
N THR A 147 6.57 5.53 -13.39
CA THR A 147 7.74 4.77 -12.93
C THR A 147 8.63 5.49 -11.93
N LYS A 148 8.26 6.66 -11.39
CA LYS A 148 8.96 7.20 -10.21
C LYS A 148 8.78 6.19 -9.07
N LYS A 149 9.78 5.32 -8.87
CA LYS A 149 9.88 4.38 -7.77
C LYS A 149 9.56 5.17 -6.50
N LYS A 150 8.46 4.83 -5.83
CA LYS A 150 8.18 5.33 -4.50
C LYS A 150 9.23 4.72 -3.58
N PHE A 151 10.37 5.38 -3.47
CA PHE A 151 11.43 4.98 -2.56
C PHE A 151 10.87 5.04 -1.14
N ALA A 152 11.00 3.95 -0.39
CA ALA A 152 10.79 4.03 1.05
C ALA A 152 11.89 4.94 1.60
N PRO A 153 11.62 5.83 2.58
CA PRO A 153 12.66 6.70 3.13
C PRO A 153 13.83 5.86 3.67
N ASP A 154 15.01 6.45 3.86
CA ASP A 154 16.16 5.72 4.40
C ASP A 154 15.88 5.11 5.78
N LYS A 155 16.50 3.97 6.10
CA LYS A 155 16.29 3.23 7.35
C LYS A 155 16.73 4.02 8.58
N SER A 156 17.86 4.73 8.49
CA SER A 156 18.35 5.61 9.55
C SER A 156 17.38 6.76 9.80
N LEU A 157 16.87 7.35 8.72
CA LEU A 157 15.87 8.41 8.79
C LEU A 157 14.56 7.92 9.41
N ILE A 158 14.03 6.76 9.00
CA ILE A 158 12.81 6.18 9.59
C ILE A 158 13.01 5.88 11.06
N ASN A 159 14.15 5.30 11.46
CA ASN A 159 14.43 5.05 12.88
C ASN A 159 14.49 6.35 13.68
N THR A 160 15.08 7.41 13.11
CA THR A 160 15.10 8.74 13.74
C THR A 160 13.70 9.30 13.93
N ILE A 161 12.84 9.16 12.91
CA ILE A 161 11.44 9.59 12.97
C ILE A 161 10.66 8.78 14.02
N ILE A 162 10.85 7.45 14.09
CA ILE A 162 10.19 6.57 15.06
C ILE A 162 10.61 6.97 16.48
N ARG A 163 11.91 7.16 16.75
CA ARG A 163 12.38 7.60 18.06
C ARG A 163 11.76 8.93 18.47
N LYS A 164 11.69 9.90 17.55
CA LYS A 164 11.04 11.19 17.81
C LYS A 164 9.53 11.06 18.03
N ALA A 165 8.87 10.15 17.33
CA ALA A 165 7.47 9.84 17.57
C ALA A 165 7.26 9.24 18.96
N GLU A 166 8.13 8.35 19.44
CA GLU A 166 8.05 7.81 20.80
C GLU A 166 8.17 8.89 21.87
N GLU A 167 9.16 9.79 21.75
CA GLU A 167 9.34 10.94 22.65
C GLU A 167 8.06 11.82 22.72
N ASP A 168 7.40 12.02 21.59
CA ASP A 168 6.21 12.88 21.50
C ASP A 168 4.89 12.24 21.91
N LEU A 169 4.88 10.96 22.28
CA LEU A 169 3.69 10.35 22.88
C LEU A 169 3.29 11.03 24.20
N GLU A 170 4.27 11.58 24.91
CA GLU A 170 4.07 12.28 26.18
C GLU A 170 3.87 13.80 26.00
N ASN A 171 3.84 14.28 24.75
CA ASN A 171 3.76 15.72 24.46
C ASN A 171 2.45 16.36 24.95
N ASP A 172 2.53 17.60 25.40
CA ASP A 172 1.35 18.36 25.83
C ASP A 172 0.38 18.68 24.69
N ASN A 173 0.90 18.84 23.49
CA ASN A 173 0.13 19.17 22.31
C ASN A 173 -0.52 17.93 21.70
N LEU A 174 -1.86 17.89 21.69
CA LEU A 174 -2.63 16.79 21.09
C LEU A 174 -2.25 16.50 19.63
N MET A 175 -1.93 17.51 18.83
CA MET A 175 -1.51 17.31 17.43
C MET A 175 -0.22 16.48 17.35
N PHE A 176 0.71 16.70 18.27
CA PHE A 176 1.99 16.00 18.32
C PHE A 176 1.80 14.55 18.70
N VAL A 177 1.05 14.29 19.78
CA VAL A 177 0.67 12.93 20.21
C VAL A 177 -0.06 12.19 19.07
N GLN A 178 -0.95 12.87 18.35
CA GLN A 178 -1.66 12.29 17.21
C GLN A 178 -0.75 11.93 16.04
N VAL A 179 0.20 12.80 15.67
CA VAL A 179 1.15 12.49 14.60
C VAL A 179 2.07 11.35 15.04
N ALA A 180 2.66 11.44 16.23
CA ALA A 180 3.49 10.41 16.84
C ALA A 180 2.80 9.04 16.82
N ALA A 181 1.60 8.95 17.39
CA ALA A 181 0.84 7.72 17.41
C ALA A 181 0.52 7.20 16.00
N SER A 182 0.19 8.09 15.05
CA SER A 182 -0.05 7.66 13.65
C SER A 182 1.19 7.03 13.01
N ILE A 183 2.38 7.57 13.27
CA ILE A 183 3.65 7.07 12.74
C ILE A 183 3.92 5.69 13.32
N LEU A 184 3.81 5.53 14.65
CA LEU A 184 4.04 4.26 15.33
C LEU A 184 3.02 3.19 14.88
N ILE A 185 1.73 3.53 14.87
CA ILE A 185 0.69 2.59 14.43
C ILE A 185 0.94 2.17 12.96
N THR A 186 1.12 3.12 12.05
CA THR A 186 1.25 2.81 10.61
C THR A 186 2.56 2.13 10.25
N SER A 187 3.67 2.45 10.91
CA SER A 187 4.97 1.81 10.66
C SER A 187 5.04 0.37 11.17
N GLN A 188 4.21 -0.02 12.15
CA GLN A 188 4.20 -1.37 12.73
C GLN A 188 3.07 -2.26 12.20
N THR A 189 1.91 -1.69 11.87
CA THR A 189 0.71 -2.46 11.48
C THR A 189 0.34 -2.29 10.01
N SER A 190 0.96 -1.32 9.33
CA SER A 190 0.68 -0.92 7.97
C SER A 190 -0.74 -0.39 7.74
N LEU A 191 -1.45 0.15 8.74
CA LEU A 191 -2.79 0.71 8.50
C LEU A 191 -2.80 1.84 7.47
N ARG A 192 -3.88 1.94 6.69
CA ARG A 192 -4.16 3.07 5.80
C ARG A 192 -4.65 4.26 6.61
N ILE A 193 -4.55 5.45 6.01
CA ILE A 193 -5.04 6.68 6.63
C ILE A 193 -6.50 6.61 7.10
N ASN A 194 -7.37 6.02 6.29
CA ASN A 194 -8.77 5.88 6.67
C ASN A 194 -8.96 4.89 7.83
N GLU A 195 -8.11 3.87 7.92
CA GLU A 195 -8.19 2.84 8.95
C GLU A 195 -7.69 3.39 10.29
N PHE A 196 -6.52 4.06 10.33
CA PHE A 196 -6.03 4.59 11.60
C PHE A 196 -6.84 5.79 12.12
N ILE A 197 -7.28 6.72 11.25
CA ILE A 197 -8.07 7.88 11.69
C ILE A 197 -9.44 7.44 12.25
N THR A 198 -9.95 6.27 11.86
CA THR A 198 -11.22 5.72 12.37
C THR A 198 -11.04 4.74 13.52
N LEU A 199 -9.85 4.58 14.08
CA LEU A 199 -9.64 3.76 15.28
C LEU A 199 -10.49 4.28 16.44
N LYS A 200 -11.18 3.35 17.10
CA LYS A 200 -12.04 3.62 18.25
C LYS A 200 -11.27 3.37 19.55
N TYR A 201 -11.73 3.96 20.65
CA TYR A 201 -11.24 3.58 21.98
C TYR A 201 -11.55 2.10 22.26
N GLY A 202 -10.71 1.42 23.03
CA GLY A 202 -10.84 -0.02 23.26
C GLY A 202 -10.60 -0.86 22.01
N CYS A 203 -9.80 -0.39 21.06
CA CYS A 203 -9.45 -1.14 19.84
C CYS A 203 -8.38 -2.21 20.05
N ILE A 204 -7.86 -2.37 21.27
CA ILE A 204 -6.91 -3.43 21.61
C ILE A 204 -7.66 -4.56 22.31
N ASP A 205 -7.62 -5.74 21.69
CA ASP A 205 -8.13 -6.99 22.24
C ASP A 205 -6.96 -7.92 22.64
N LEU A 206 -7.27 -8.99 23.36
CA LEU A 206 -6.33 -10.10 23.61
C LEU A 206 -6.75 -11.32 22.79
N LEU A 207 -5.88 -11.77 21.91
CA LEU A 207 -6.03 -13.03 21.19
C LEU A 207 -4.95 -13.99 21.65
N LEU A 208 -5.34 -15.09 22.31
CA LEU A 208 -4.40 -16.05 22.92
C LEU A 208 -3.39 -15.32 23.84
N GLU A 209 -3.91 -14.47 24.73
CA GLU A 209 -3.13 -13.64 25.67
C GLU A 209 -2.17 -12.64 25.01
N ARG A 210 -2.18 -12.53 23.68
CA ARG A 210 -1.36 -11.57 22.93
C ARG A 210 -2.20 -10.38 22.49
N PRO A 211 -1.68 -9.16 22.63
CA PRO A 211 -2.39 -7.96 22.22
C PRO A 211 -2.56 -7.90 20.71
N VAL A 212 -3.77 -7.58 20.27
CA VAL A 212 -4.11 -7.40 18.87
C VAL A 212 -4.92 -6.13 18.66
N LEU A 213 -4.64 -5.42 17.57
CA LEU A 213 -5.38 -4.25 17.14
C LEU A 213 -6.54 -4.65 16.25
N ASN A 214 -7.72 -4.24 16.67
CA ASN A 214 -8.97 -4.45 16.01
C ASN A 214 -9.39 -3.17 15.26
N HIS A 215 -9.61 -3.28 13.95
CA HIS A 215 -9.98 -2.13 13.11
C HIS A 215 -10.92 -2.52 11.98
N LEU A 216 -11.67 -1.54 11.49
CA LEU A 216 -12.56 -1.71 10.36
C LEU A 216 -11.81 -1.49 9.05
N ASN A 217 -11.94 -2.44 8.12
CA ASN A 217 -11.43 -2.33 6.76
C ASN A 217 -12.60 -2.40 5.76
N ARG A 218 -12.72 -1.33 4.96
CA ARG A 218 -13.76 -1.17 3.94
C ARG A 218 -13.23 -1.22 2.51
N LYS A 219 -11.91 -1.39 2.32
CA LYS A 219 -11.31 -1.27 0.98
C LYS A 219 -11.51 -2.52 0.12
N LEU A 220 -11.73 -3.68 0.76
CA LEU A 220 -11.85 -4.97 0.09
C LEU A 220 -13.31 -5.38 -0.16
N THR A 221 -14.26 -4.79 0.56
CA THR A 221 -15.70 -5.12 0.51
C THR A 221 -16.58 -3.89 0.68
N SER A 222 -17.83 -3.97 0.21
CA SER A 222 -18.85 -2.93 0.39
C SER A 222 -19.28 -2.73 1.85
N GLU A 223 -19.01 -3.73 2.70
CA GLU A 223 -19.31 -3.80 4.13
C GLU A 223 -18.04 -3.69 4.98
N ASP A 224 -18.20 -3.23 6.22
CA ASP A 224 -17.10 -3.10 7.17
C ASP A 224 -16.68 -4.50 7.65
N ILE A 225 -15.49 -4.94 7.25
CA ILE A 225 -14.91 -6.17 7.78
C ILE A 225 -14.03 -5.81 8.97
N ASN A 226 -14.25 -6.54 10.05
CA ASN A 226 -13.39 -6.45 11.21
C ASN A 226 -12.07 -7.20 10.95
N VAL A 227 -10.95 -6.49 11.02
CA VAL A 227 -9.62 -7.05 10.77
C VAL A 227 -8.77 -6.90 12.02
N VAL A 228 -8.17 -8.02 12.41
CA VAL A 228 -7.31 -8.12 13.59
C VAL A 228 -5.85 -8.15 13.14
N LYS A 229 -4.98 -7.41 13.85
CA LYS A 229 -3.54 -7.36 13.59
C LYS A 229 -2.75 -7.57 14.87
N PRO A 230 -1.68 -8.38 14.88
CA PRO A 230 -0.78 -8.43 16.02
C PRO A 230 -0.12 -7.06 16.22
N VAL A 231 0.08 -6.67 17.48
CA VAL A 231 0.73 -5.41 17.84
C VAL A 231 1.85 -5.62 18.84
N ASN A 232 2.82 -4.71 18.81
CA ASN A 232 3.92 -4.65 19.77
C ASN A 232 3.71 -3.51 20.78
N GLU A 233 4.65 -3.41 21.73
CA GLU A 233 4.63 -2.42 22.80
C GLU A 233 4.55 -0.96 22.28
N LEU A 234 5.20 -0.64 21.16
CA LEU A 234 5.15 0.70 20.57
C LEU A 234 3.73 1.10 20.18
N VAL A 235 2.98 0.19 19.57
CA VAL A 235 1.59 0.44 19.20
C VAL A 235 0.71 0.54 20.45
N LEU A 236 0.95 -0.29 21.46
CA LEU A 236 0.22 -0.21 22.73
C LEU A 236 0.41 1.14 23.41
N LYS A 237 1.66 1.61 23.53
CA LYS A 237 1.98 2.94 24.06
C LYS A 237 1.29 4.05 23.26
N ALA A 238 1.31 3.95 21.93
CA ALA A 238 0.65 4.92 21.05
C ALA A 238 -0.87 4.99 21.26
N ILE A 239 -1.54 3.82 21.37
CA ILE A 239 -2.99 3.77 21.62
C ILE A 239 -3.32 4.30 23.01
N GLN A 240 -2.56 3.91 24.04
CA GLN A 240 -2.77 4.39 25.40
C GLN A 240 -2.60 5.92 25.52
N ALA A 241 -1.57 6.47 24.86
CA ALA A 241 -1.35 7.92 24.80
C ALA A 241 -2.54 8.64 24.15
N LEU A 242 -3.05 8.12 23.02
CA LEU A 242 -4.25 8.67 22.36
C LEU A 242 -5.49 8.57 23.25
N GLU A 243 -5.72 7.42 23.89
CA GLU A 243 -6.87 7.21 24.76
C GLU A 243 -6.87 8.19 25.93
N ASN A 244 -5.72 8.42 26.55
CA ASN A 244 -5.55 9.40 27.61
C ASN A 244 -5.76 10.83 27.09
N LYS A 245 -5.04 11.22 26.03
CA LYS A 245 -5.04 12.61 25.53
C LYS A 245 -6.37 13.06 24.92
N THR A 246 -7.18 12.11 24.42
CA THR A 246 -8.47 12.43 23.80
C THR A 246 -9.68 12.14 24.69
N ARG A 247 -9.50 11.71 25.95
CA ARG A 247 -10.59 11.34 26.87
C ARG A 247 -11.65 12.43 26.99
N ASP A 248 -11.27 13.63 27.43
CA ASP A 248 -12.20 14.75 27.62
C ASP A 248 -12.93 15.15 26.33
N LEU A 249 -12.25 15.03 25.18
CA LEU A 249 -12.87 15.29 23.88
C LEU A 249 -13.89 14.22 23.50
N ARG A 250 -13.62 12.95 23.81
CA ARG A 250 -14.58 11.86 23.57
C ARG A 250 -15.78 11.99 24.49
N ASP A 251 -15.56 12.24 25.78
CA ASP A 251 -16.63 12.36 26.78
C ASP A 251 -17.56 13.54 26.46
N SER A 252 -17.00 14.70 26.09
CA SER A 252 -17.79 15.88 25.74
C SER A 252 -18.50 15.80 24.38
N SER A 253 -18.08 14.92 23.47
CA SER A 253 -18.64 14.83 22.13
C SER A 253 -19.45 13.57 21.84
N GLY A 254 -19.30 12.52 22.65
CA GLY A 254 -19.84 11.19 22.40
C GLY A 254 -19.18 10.45 21.23
N LEU A 255 -18.11 10.99 20.64
CA LEU A 255 -17.43 10.34 19.51
C LEU A 255 -16.51 9.22 20.00
N PRO A 256 -16.58 8.00 19.44
CA PRO A 256 -15.79 6.87 19.91
C PRO A 256 -14.34 6.85 19.40
N TYR A 257 -13.92 7.86 18.61
CA TYR A 257 -12.66 7.81 17.86
C TYR A 257 -11.46 8.38 18.63
N LEU A 258 -10.28 7.82 18.37
CA LEU A 258 -9.00 8.25 18.97
C LEU A 258 -8.38 9.46 18.24
N PHE A 259 -8.62 9.58 16.93
CA PHE A 259 -8.10 10.69 16.11
C PHE A 259 -9.15 11.79 15.95
N ILE A 260 -9.43 12.50 17.04
CA ILE A 260 -10.38 13.61 17.09
C ILE A 260 -9.72 14.94 17.43
N THR A 261 -10.28 16.03 16.92
CA THR A 261 -9.79 17.40 17.14
C THR A 261 -10.96 18.35 17.31
N LYS A 262 -10.71 19.56 17.83
CA LYS A 262 -11.72 20.62 17.89
C LYS A 262 -11.89 21.28 16.52
N SER A 263 -13.13 21.49 16.11
CA SER A 263 -13.44 22.20 14.87
C SER A 263 -13.12 23.68 14.98
N ARG A 264 -12.19 24.18 14.15
CA ARG A 264 -11.83 25.61 14.15
C ARG A 264 -12.88 26.51 13.47
N SER A 265 -13.74 25.95 12.63
CA SER A 265 -14.68 26.71 11.80
C SER A 265 -16.11 26.74 12.33
N LYS A 266 -16.44 25.90 13.32
CA LYS A 266 -17.79 25.82 13.89
C LYS A 266 -17.84 26.50 15.26
N LYS A 267 -18.89 27.28 15.51
CA LYS A 267 -19.15 27.93 16.80
C LYS A 267 -19.18 26.87 17.91
N GLY A 268 -18.51 27.16 19.04
CA GLY A 268 -18.37 26.22 20.17
C GLY A 268 -17.26 25.17 20.00
N SER A 269 -16.54 25.18 18.88
CA SER A 269 -15.39 24.30 18.62
C SER A 269 -15.65 22.81 18.89
N PRO A 270 -16.76 22.23 18.35
CA PRO A 270 -17.14 20.86 18.63
C PRO A 270 -16.06 19.87 18.18
N ALA A 271 -15.95 18.74 18.87
CA ALA A 271 -15.04 17.68 18.45
C ALA A 271 -15.48 17.10 17.09
N GLN A 272 -14.51 16.73 16.28
CA GLN A 272 -14.69 16.09 14.98
C GLN A 272 -13.50 15.17 14.69
N LEU A 273 -13.64 14.23 13.77
CA LEU A 273 -12.49 13.43 13.30
C LEU A 273 -11.45 14.34 12.65
N CYS A 274 -10.18 13.96 12.81
CA CYS A 274 -9.09 14.52 12.02
C CYS A 274 -9.33 14.30 10.52
N SER A 275 -8.97 15.27 9.70
CA SER A 275 -9.25 15.22 8.26
C SER A 275 -8.31 14.24 7.54
N TYR A 276 -8.86 13.20 6.93
CA TYR A 276 -8.11 12.27 6.08
C TYR A 276 -7.39 12.99 4.93
N SER A 277 -8.10 13.85 4.20
CA SER A 277 -7.56 14.48 2.99
C SER A 277 -6.45 15.48 3.30
N ASN A 278 -6.51 16.12 4.48
CA ASN A 278 -5.60 17.19 4.87
C ASN A 278 -4.63 16.75 5.98
N TRP A 279 -4.58 15.46 6.34
CA TRP A 279 -3.72 14.95 7.40
C TRP A 279 -2.26 15.36 7.19
N THR A 280 -1.73 15.09 6.00
CA THR A 280 -0.33 15.42 5.66
C THR A 280 -0.05 16.91 5.86
N LYS A 281 -0.89 17.77 5.28
CA LYS A 281 -0.71 19.23 5.32
C LYS A 281 -0.89 19.82 6.72
N ASN A 282 -1.88 19.35 7.48
CA ASN A 282 -2.31 19.99 8.72
C ASN A 282 -1.69 19.39 9.98
N TYR A 283 -1.13 18.17 9.90
CA TYR A 283 -0.61 17.44 11.05
C TYR A 283 0.84 16.99 10.81
N LEU A 284 1.07 16.15 9.79
CA LEU A 284 2.39 15.52 9.57
C LEU A 284 3.48 16.54 9.17
N HIS A 285 3.25 17.35 8.15
CA HIS A 285 4.23 18.36 7.71
C HIS A 285 4.57 19.38 8.80
N PRO A 286 3.60 19.95 9.56
CA PRO A 286 3.91 20.78 10.72
C PRO A 286 4.80 20.08 11.76
N TRP A 287 4.53 18.82 12.07
CA TRP A 287 5.32 18.03 13.01
C TRP A 287 6.76 17.79 12.50
N LEU A 288 6.92 17.40 11.23
CA LEU A 288 8.24 17.21 10.60
C LEU A 288 9.06 18.50 10.60
N ASN A 289 8.41 19.63 10.29
CA ASN A 289 9.06 20.94 10.28
C ASN A 289 9.47 21.38 11.70
N TYR A 290 8.62 21.14 12.70
CA TYR A 290 8.92 21.47 14.10
C TYR A 290 10.18 20.76 14.60
N HIS A 291 10.30 19.47 14.31
CA HIS A 291 11.48 18.67 14.67
C HIS A 291 12.67 18.86 13.75
N GLN A 292 12.56 19.75 12.75
CA GLN A 292 13.60 20.05 11.76
C GLN A 292 14.13 18.79 11.04
N LEU A 293 13.26 17.81 10.84
CA LEU A 293 13.62 16.55 10.20
C LEU A 293 13.82 16.77 8.70
N LYS A 294 15.00 16.36 8.22
CA LYS A 294 15.48 16.57 6.84
C LYS A 294 15.98 15.23 6.28
N ASP A 295 16.08 15.14 4.96
CA ASP A 295 16.79 14.03 4.33
C ASP A 295 18.32 14.20 4.45
N ASP A 296 19.06 13.22 3.96
CA ASP A 296 20.53 13.19 4.02
C ASP A 296 21.19 14.35 3.24
N GLU A 297 20.45 14.96 2.30
CA GLU A 297 20.87 16.13 1.53
C GLU A 297 20.49 17.46 2.21
N GLY A 298 19.81 17.41 3.36
CA GLY A 298 19.38 18.58 4.11
C GLY A 298 18.10 19.23 3.60
N ASN A 299 17.38 18.58 2.67
CA ASN A 299 16.12 19.05 2.12
C ASN A 299 14.93 18.70 3.03
N LYS A 300 13.81 19.40 2.82
CA LYS A 300 12.57 19.14 3.56
C LYS A 300 11.97 17.79 3.16
N LEU A 301 11.55 17.04 4.17
CA LEU A 301 10.90 15.75 3.98
C LEU A 301 9.49 15.88 3.39
N ASP A 302 9.28 15.38 2.17
CA ASP A 302 7.95 15.23 1.58
C ASP A 302 7.35 13.85 1.88
N LEU A 303 7.09 13.60 3.17
CA LEU A 303 6.48 12.37 3.63
C LEU A 303 4.95 12.49 3.66
N THR A 304 4.29 11.36 3.45
CA THR A 304 2.83 11.21 3.59
C THR A 304 2.52 10.07 4.54
N SER A 305 1.26 9.94 4.97
CA SER A 305 0.82 8.78 5.75
C SER A 305 1.09 7.43 5.06
N HIS A 306 1.17 7.40 3.73
CA HIS A 306 1.52 6.19 2.99
C HIS A 306 3.02 5.88 3.03
N SER A 307 3.89 6.86 3.29
CA SER A 307 5.34 6.66 3.34
C SER A 307 5.74 5.67 4.44
N PHE A 308 5.14 5.76 5.63
CA PHE A 308 5.37 4.80 6.72
C PHE A 308 4.85 3.40 6.40
N ARG A 309 3.74 3.32 5.65
CA ARG A 309 3.20 2.05 5.15
C ARG A 309 4.12 1.39 4.12
N HIS A 310 4.75 2.20 3.26
CA HIS A 310 5.79 1.76 2.33
C HIS A 310 7.04 1.30 3.09
N ALA A 311 7.46 2.05 4.10
CA ALA A 311 8.58 1.69 4.97
C ALA A 311 8.35 0.33 5.67
N PHE A 312 7.17 0.08 6.24
CA PHE A 312 6.81 -1.23 6.79
C PHE A 312 7.03 -2.35 5.77
N ALA A 313 6.47 -2.21 4.56
CA ALA A 313 6.56 -3.25 3.54
C ALA A 313 8.02 -3.50 3.11
N THR A 314 8.77 -2.43 2.88
CA THR A 314 10.17 -2.51 2.47
C THR A 314 11.02 -3.19 3.55
N TYR A 315 10.92 -2.73 4.80
CA TYR A 315 11.76 -3.27 5.88
C TYR A 315 11.33 -4.65 6.34
N ALA A 316 10.03 -4.97 6.30
CA ALA A 316 9.56 -6.33 6.57
C ALA A 316 10.18 -7.32 5.57
N ILE A 317 10.18 -6.99 4.28
CA ILE A 317 10.81 -7.82 3.23
C ILE A 317 12.33 -7.88 3.43
N GLN A 318 13.01 -6.76 3.71
CA GLN A 318 14.45 -6.75 3.98
C GLN A 318 14.84 -7.58 5.21
N ALA A 319 13.98 -7.62 6.23
CA ALA A 319 14.11 -8.45 7.42
C ALA A 319 13.70 -9.92 7.19
N GLY A 320 13.34 -10.27 5.95
CA GLY A 320 13.05 -11.63 5.52
C GLY A 320 11.59 -11.88 5.18
N ALA A 321 10.63 -11.16 5.78
CA ALA A 321 9.21 -11.50 5.75
C ALA A 321 8.68 -11.85 4.34
N SER A 322 7.85 -12.90 4.27
CA SER A 322 7.29 -13.34 2.98
C SER A 322 6.38 -12.27 2.36
N ILE A 323 6.33 -12.24 1.03
CA ILE A 323 5.52 -11.27 0.29
C ILE A 323 4.03 -11.48 0.61
N GLU A 324 3.62 -12.72 0.84
CA GLU A 324 2.27 -13.11 1.25
C GLU A 324 1.94 -12.54 2.62
N PHE A 325 2.85 -12.64 3.59
CA PHE A 325 2.68 -12.05 4.91
C PHE A 325 2.55 -10.52 4.82
N VAL A 326 3.45 -9.87 4.07
CA VAL A 326 3.38 -8.42 3.89
C VAL A 326 2.11 -8.01 3.16
N ALA A 327 1.69 -8.73 2.11
CA ALA A 327 0.42 -8.46 1.41
C ALA A 327 -0.79 -8.62 2.34
N HIS A 328 -0.79 -9.64 3.20
CA HIS A 328 -1.83 -9.87 4.20
C HIS A 328 -1.87 -8.74 5.24
N MET A 329 -0.72 -8.38 5.83
CA MET A 329 -0.60 -7.25 6.75
C MET A 329 -1.03 -5.94 6.09
N MET A 330 -0.70 -5.74 4.82
CA MET A 330 -1.11 -4.58 4.05
C MET A 330 -2.59 -4.61 3.62
N GLY A 331 -3.30 -5.73 3.77
CA GLY A 331 -4.68 -5.90 3.30
C GLY A 331 -4.80 -5.67 1.80
N HIS A 332 -3.87 -6.22 1.00
CA HIS A 332 -3.95 -6.22 -0.46
C HIS A 332 -4.77 -7.41 -0.96
N SER A 333 -5.71 -7.19 -1.88
CA SER A 333 -6.49 -8.26 -2.54
C SER A 333 -5.67 -9.09 -3.52
N ASN A 334 -4.52 -8.58 -3.95
CA ASN A 334 -3.61 -9.26 -4.88
C ASN A 334 -2.16 -8.94 -4.53
N ILE A 335 -1.31 -9.98 -4.59
CA ILE A 335 0.14 -9.92 -4.40
C ILE A 335 0.83 -8.93 -5.34
N ARG A 336 0.28 -8.67 -6.54
CA ARG A 336 0.84 -7.67 -7.49
C ARG A 336 1.07 -6.29 -6.87
N GLY A 337 0.21 -5.86 -5.94
CA GLY A 337 0.38 -4.58 -5.25
C GLY A 337 1.58 -4.53 -4.29
N THR A 338 2.09 -5.69 -3.88
CA THR A 338 3.25 -5.87 -3.01
C THR A 338 4.52 -6.21 -3.82
N GLN A 339 4.40 -6.70 -5.06
CA GLN A 339 5.55 -7.09 -5.89
C GLN A 339 6.50 -5.92 -6.20
N HIS A 340 6.00 -4.69 -6.33
CA HIS A 340 6.84 -3.51 -6.59
C HIS A 340 7.87 -3.24 -5.47
N TYR A 341 7.64 -3.70 -4.23
CA TYR A 341 8.65 -3.56 -3.16
C TYR A 341 9.88 -4.46 -3.40
N ILE A 342 9.68 -5.62 -4.02
CA ILE A 342 10.76 -6.56 -4.37
C ILE A 342 11.69 -5.94 -5.40
N GLU A 343 11.13 -5.27 -6.42
CA GLU A 343 11.91 -4.58 -7.45
C GLU A 343 12.79 -3.45 -6.87
N THR A 344 12.44 -2.96 -5.68
CA THR A 344 13.17 -1.88 -4.99
C THR A 344 14.32 -2.44 -4.13
N ILE A 345 14.17 -3.64 -3.57
CA ILE A 345 15.17 -4.30 -2.71
C ILE A 345 15.96 -5.35 -3.51
N GLN A 346 15.75 -5.40 -4.83
CA GLN A 346 16.24 -6.49 -5.66
C GLN A 346 17.76 -6.61 -5.63
N GLU A 347 18.46 -5.48 -5.53
CA GLU A 347 19.91 -5.41 -5.44
C GLU A 347 20.44 -5.91 -4.09
N ASP A 348 19.87 -5.48 -2.97
CA ASP A 348 20.21 -6.01 -1.63
C ASP A 348 19.97 -7.52 -1.54
N ILE A 349 18.85 -7.97 -2.11
CA ILE A 349 18.50 -9.39 -2.20
C ILE A 349 19.53 -10.13 -3.06
N ASP A 350 19.87 -9.59 -4.23
CA ASP A 350 20.82 -10.21 -5.17
C ASP A 350 22.23 -10.31 -4.55
N ASN A 351 22.65 -9.29 -3.77
CA ASN A 351 23.90 -9.30 -3.00
C ASN A 351 23.89 -10.41 -1.93
N LYS A 352 22.82 -10.51 -1.13
CA LYS A 352 22.67 -11.60 -0.15
C LYS A 352 22.69 -12.98 -0.81
N PHE A 353 22.10 -13.13 -1.99
CA PHE A 353 22.15 -14.38 -2.75
C PHE A 353 23.56 -14.75 -3.21
N ALA A 354 24.39 -13.77 -3.59
CA ALA A 354 25.78 -14.00 -3.97
C ALA A 354 26.60 -14.55 -2.78
N ASP A 355 26.30 -14.09 -1.56
CA ASP A 355 26.94 -14.59 -0.33
C ASP A 355 26.51 -16.02 0.02
N VAL A 356 25.26 -16.41 -0.28
CA VAL A 356 24.70 -17.74 0.03
C VAL A 356 25.24 -18.86 -0.88
N PHE A 357 25.66 -18.56 -2.12
CA PHE A 357 26.08 -19.57 -3.10
C PHE A 357 27.57 -19.49 -3.48
N ASN A 358 28.39 -18.86 -2.63
CA ASN A 358 29.84 -18.97 -2.73
C ASN A 358 30.33 -20.32 -2.15
N GLU A 359 31.54 -20.76 -2.52
CA GLU A 359 32.09 -22.07 -2.14
C GLU A 359 32.22 -22.26 -0.61
N ASN A 360 32.33 -21.15 0.14
CA ASN A 360 32.53 -21.13 1.58
C ASN A 360 31.24 -20.83 2.37
N ALA A 361 30.09 -20.76 1.70
CA ALA A 361 28.85 -20.33 2.32
C ALA A 361 28.37 -21.35 3.36
N ILE A 362 28.11 -20.84 4.57
CA ILE A 362 27.44 -21.62 5.61
C ILE A 362 25.95 -21.64 5.24
N ILE A 363 25.46 -22.83 4.86
CA ILE A 363 24.06 -23.06 4.50
C ILE A 363 23.51 -24.26 5.29
N ALA A 364 22.28 -24.16 5.76
CA ALA A 364 21.55 -25.21 6.47
C ALA A 364 20.24 -25.57 5.73
N GLY A 365 19.82 -26.83 5.85
CA GLY A 365 18.61 -27.36 5.19
C GLY A 365 18.84 -28.75 4.60
N LYS A 366 17.76 -29.46 4.27
CA LYS A 366 17.82 -30.89 3.86
C LYS A 366 18.68 -31.17 2.63
N GLN A 367 18.87 -30.20 1.75
CA GLN A 367 19.73 -30.31 0.55
C GLN A 367 21.07 -29.59 0.68
N ALA A 368 21.40 -29.02 1.84
CA ALA A 368 22.60 -28.20 2.02
C ALA A 368 23.88 -28.94 1.61
N LEU A 369 24.08 -30.18 2.08
CA LEU A 369 25.25 -30.99 1.74
C LEU A 369 25.34 -31.30 0.24
N THR A 370 24.25 -31.78 -0.37
CA THR A 370 24.19 -32.08 -1.81
C THR A 370 24.46 -30.85 -2.66
N ILE A 371 24.01 -29.67 -2.23
CA ILE A 371 24.27 -28.41 -2.92
C ILE A 371 25.74 -28.01 -2.77
N LYS A 372 26.32 -28.10 -1.57
CA LYS A 372 27.75 -27.83 -1.34
C LYS A 372 28.65 -28.74 -2.19
N GLU A 373 28.36 -30.04 -2.24
CA GLU A 373 29.10 -30.99 -3.07
C GLU A 373 29.03 -30.66 -4.55
N LYS A 374 27.83 -30.31 -5.05
CA LYS A 374 27.66 -29.86 -6.44
C LYS A 374 28.42 -28.57 -6.73
N LEU A 375 28.41 -27.61 -5.81
CA LEU A 375 29.14 -26.35 -5.96
C LEU A 375 30.66 -26.59 -6.00
N LYS A 376 31.21 -27.55 -5.24
CA LYS A 376 32.64 -27.92 -5.33
C LYS A 376 33.04 -28.45 -6.71
N ILE A 377 32.16 -29.22 -7.36
CA ILE A 377 32.42 -29.83 -8.68
C ILE A 377 32.19 -28.82 -9.80
N SER A 378 31.10 -28.05 -9.71
CA SER A 378 30.71 -27.04 -10.69
C SER A 378 29.98 -25.91 -9.99
N ASN A 379 30.71 -24.83 -9.69
CA ASN A 379 30.14 -23.61 -9.14
C ASN A 379 29.78 -22.64 -10.29
N PRO A 380 28.50 -22.49 -10.66
CA PRO A 380 28.11 -21.55 -11.72
C PRO A 380 28.33 -20.07 -11.33
N PHE A 381 28.60 -19.78 -10.05
CA PHE A 381 28.77 -18.44 -9.48
C PHE A 381 30.24 -18.03 -9.29
N ARG A 382 31.21 -18.94 -9.45
CA ARG A 382 32.64 -18.64 -9.22
C ARG A 382 33.15 -17.57 -10.20
N GLY A 383 33.69 -16.47 -9.66
CA GLY A 383 34.25 -15.37 -10.46
C GLY A 383 33.23 -14.55 -11.25
N LYS A 384 31.94 -14.58 -10.88
CA LYS A 384 30.85 -13.88 -11.56
C LYS A 384 30.54 -12.53 -10.91
N THR A 385 30.13 -11.55 -11.72
CA THR A 385 29.61 -10.26 -11.21
C THR A 385 28.19 -10.40 -10.66
N VAL A 386 27.71 -9.42 -9.89
CA VAL A 386 26.36 -9.38 -9.32
C VAL A 386 25.28 -9.55 -10.40
N GLU A 387 25.45 -8.94 -11.57
CA GLU A 387 24.52 -9.04 -12.71
C GLU A 387 24.47 -10.45 -13.31
N GLN A 388 25.61 -11.14 -13.33
CA GLN A 388 25.70 -12.52 -13.81
C GLN A 388 25.06 -13.49 -12.82
N VAL A 389 25.28 -13.28 -11.52
CA VAL A 389 24.60 -14.03 -10.43
C VAL A 389 23.09 -13.82 -10.52
N LYS A 390 22.64 -12.59 -10.77
CA LYS A 390 21.22 -12.24 -10.96
C LYS A 390 20.58 -12.94 -12.16
N ALA A 391 21.27 -13.01 -13.29
CA ALA A 391 20.80 -13.73 -14.47
C ALA A 391 20.62 -15.23 -14.19
N ILE A 392 21.58 -15.83 -13.47
CA ILE A 392 21.53 -17.24 -13.06
C ILE A 392 20.39 -17.48 -12.07
N ARG A 393 20.24 -16.64 -11.04
CA ARG A 393 19.12 -16.73 -10.08
C ARG A 393 17.76 -16.65 -10.77
N LYS A 394 17.60 -15.73 -11.72
CA LYS A 394 16.35 -15.56 -12.49
C LYS A 394 16.06 -16.76 -13.38
N ALA A 395 17.10 -17.34 -14.00
CA ALA A 395 16.98 -18.58 -14.76
C ALA A 395 16.59 -19.77 -13.86
N MET A 396 17.12 -19.83 -12.64
CA MET A 396 16.83 -20.86 -11.64
C MET A 396 15.51 -20.64 -10.87
N LYS A 397 14.90 -19.44 -10.97
CA LYS A 397 13.63 -19.04 -10.33
C LYS A 397 13.57 -19.31 -8.81
N LEU A 398 14.66 -19.05 -8.10
CA LEU A 398 14.74 -19.19 -6.64
C LEU A 398 13.83 -18.17 -5.95
N GLN A 399 13.06 -18.61 -4.94
CA GLN A 399 12.17 -17.76 -4.13
C GLN A 399 12.78 -17.45 -2.76
N ILE A 400 12.45 -16.28 -2.21
CA ILE A 400 12.89 -15.83 -0.88
C ILE A 400 11.74 -16.04 0.10
N LEU A 401 12.07 -16.48 1.29
CA LEU A 401 11.14 -16.74 2.39
C LEU A 401 11.51 -15.91 3.62
N SER A 402 10.59 -15.84 4.59
CA SER A 402 10.76 -15.21 5.91
C SER A 402 12.03 -15.60 6.65
N ASN A 403 12.50 -16.82 6.43
CA ASN A 403 13.54 -17.46 7.22
C ASN A 403 14.61 -18.14 6.35
N GLY A 404 14.67 -17.84 5.05
CA GLY A 404 15.61 -18.47 4.13
C GLY A 404 15.15 -18.41 2.67
N PHE A 405 15.39 -19.50 1.94
CA PHE A 405 15.22 -19.58 0.49
C PHE A 405 14.50 -20.87 0.09
N CYS A 406 13.72 -20.80 -0.98
CA CYS A 406 13.08 -21.95 -1.60
C CYS A 406 13.66 -22.21 -2.99
N THR A 407 14.12 -23.45 -3.22
CA THR A 407 14.59 -23.92 -4.53
C THR A 407 13.49 -24.54 -5.38
N HIS A 408 12.23 -24.49 -4.93
CA HIS A 408 11.09 -25.05 -5.66
C HIS A 408 10.68 -24.16 -6.85
N HIS A 409 10.47 -24.76 -8.02
CA HIS A 409 10.08 -24.02 -9.22
C HIS A 409 8.57 -23.72 -9.23
N PRO A 410 8.14 -22.43 -9.29
CA PRO A 410 6.74 -22.03 -9.06
C PRO A 410 5.72 -22.44 -10.13
N MET A 411 6.13 -22.98 -11.28
CA MET A 411 5.19 -23.47 -12.31
C MET A 411 4.81 -24.95 -12.16
N THR A 412 5.40 -25.65 -11.19
CA THR A 412 5.29 -27.12 -11.10
C THR A 412 4.19 -27.57 -10.12
N SER A 413 3.59 -26.66 -9.36
CA SER A 413 2.50 -26.95 -8.43
C SER A 413 1.34 -25.96 -8.59
N LYS A 414 0.12 -26.47 -8.72
CA LYS A 414 -1.12 -25.66 -8.89
C LYS A 414 -1.54 -24.92 -7.58
N LYS A 415 -0.75 -24.97 -6.50
CA LYS A 415 -1.05 -24.32 -5.21
C LYS A 415 0.22 -23.80 -4.51
N PRO A 416 0.26 -22.55 -4.03
CA PRO A 416 1.35 -22.04 -3.19
C PRO A 416 1.40 -22.76 -1.84
N CYS A 417 2.58 -22.79 -1.20
CA CYS A 417 2.72 -23.31 0.16
C CYS A 417 1.92 -22.43 1.14
N GLU A 418 0.84 -22.95 1.70
CA GLU A 418 0.00 -22.24 2.66
C GLU A 418 0.53 -22.42 4.09
N GLY A 419 1.14 -21.37 4.66
CA GLY A 419 1.43 -21.29 6.09
C GLY A 419 2.89 -21.05 6.48
N ASP A 420 3.06 -20.30 7.57
CA ASP A 420 4.34 -20.04 8.23
C ASP A 420 4.92 -21.34 8.83
N GLY A 421 6.22 -21.58 8.65
CA GLY A 421 6.92 -22.78 9.14
C GLY A 421 6.79 -24.06 8.30
N MET A 422 5.94 -24.10 7.27
CA MET A 422 5.85 -25.24 6.32
C MET A 422 7.18 -25.55 5.63
N CYS A 423 8.07 -24.56 5.53
CA CYS A 423 9.36 -24.69 4.89
C CYS A 423 10.41 -25.39 5.76
N LEU A 424 10.30 -25.37 7.08
CA LEU A 424 11.33 -25.89 8.01
C LEU A 424 11.57 -27.40 7.85
N GLY A 425 10.57 -28.14 7.39
CA GLY A 425 10.67 -29.56 7.03
C GLY A 425 10.80 -29.84 5.53
N CYS A 426 10.79 -28.81 4.68
CA CYS A 426 10.73 -28.97 3.24
C CYS A 426 12.11 -29.31 2.66
N ARG A 427 12.13 -30.21 1.66
CA ARG A 427 13.38 -30.57 0.95
C ARG A 427 13.97 -29.38 0.19
N ASN A 428 13.14 -28.44 -0.26
CA ASN A 428 13.56 -27.30 -1.09
C ASN A 428 13.98 -26.08 -0.27
N PHE A 429 13.93 -26.17 1.06
CA PHE A 429 14.28 -25.07 1.95
C PHE A 429 15.77 -25.04 2.25
N LEU A 430 16.34 -23.83 2.21
CA LEU A 430 17.72 -23.52 2.57
C LEU A 430 17.76 -22.25 3.41
N THR A 431 18.73 -22.11 4.30
CA THR A 431 18.90 -20.92 5.12
C THR A 431 20.37 -20.69 5.46
N THR A 432 20.72 -19.51 6.00
CA THR A 432 22.09 -19.04 6.25
C THR A 432 22.22 -18.37 7.62
N PRO A 433 23.44 -18.13 8.13
CA PRO A 433 23.65 -17.52 9.44
C PRO A 433 23.00 -16.14 9.63
N GLU A 434 22.75 -15.40 8.55
CA GLU A 434 22.00 -14.13 8.62
C GLU A 434 20.58 -14.29 9.18
N PHE A 435 19.97 -15.47 9.00
CA PHE A 435 18.65 -15.78 9.53
C PHE A 435 18.72 -16.46 10.91
N LEU A 436 19.91 -16.59 11.51
CA LEU A 436 20.09 -17.28 12.79
C LEU A 436 19.22 -16.66 13.88
N SER A 437 19.23 -15.33 14.02
CA SER A 437 18.40 -14.63 15.01
C SER A 437 16.90 -14.85 14.80
N VAL A 438 16.46 -15.01 13.54
CA VAL A 438 15.07 -15.34 13.19
C VAL A 438 14.73 -16.76 13.65
N HIS A 439 15.63 -17.73 13.43
CA HIS A 439 15.43 -19.11 13.88
C HIS A 439 15.47 -19.23 15.41
N GLU A 440 16.38 -18.53 16.08
CA GLU A 440 16.49 -18.49 17.55
C GLU A 440 15.22 -17.89 18.17
N THR A 441 14.77 -16.75 17.64
CA THR A 441 13.52 -16.11 18.08
C THR A 441 12.34 -17.07 17.89
N ARG A 442 12.28 -17.75 16.74
CA ARG A 442 11.19 -18.70 16.48
C ARG A 442 11.27 -19.93 17.39
N LEU A 443 12.46 -20.43 17.69
CA LEU A 443 12.67 -21.55 18.61
C LEU A 443 12.18 -21.19 20.01
N ASN A 444 12.48 -19.98 20.49
CA ASN A 444 11.99 -19.50 21.78
C ASN A 444 10.46 -19.45 21.82
N ILE A 445 9.82 -18.88 20.80
CA ILE A 445 8.34 -18.85 20.70
C ILE A 445 7.75 -20.27 20.72
N VAL A 446 8.35 -21.22 19.99
CA VAL A 446 7.87 -22.61 19.95
C VAL A 446 8.04 -23.29 21.32
N ARG A 447 9.14 -23.01 22.04
CA ARG A 447 9.37 -23.54 23.39
C ARG A 447 8.40 -22.96 24.42
N GLU A 448 8.12 -21.67 24.35
CA GLU A 448 7.07 -21.02 25.16
C GLU A 448 5.72 -21.69 24.90
N GLN A 449 5.33 -21.87 23.63
CA GLN A 449 4.10 -22.55 23.27
C GLN A 449 4.05 -24.00 23.78
N LEU A 450 5.15 -24.74 23.69
CA LEU A 450 5.23 -26.10 24.22
C LEU A 450 5.08 -26.16 25.75
N ALA A 451 5.54 -25.14 26.47
CA ALA A 451 5.40 -25.06 27.92
C ALA A 451 3.95 -24.75 28.36
N GLU A 452 3.18 -24.06 27.53
CA GLU A 452 1.78 -23.69 27.80
C GLU A 452 0.77 -24.81 27.49
N ILE A 453 1.15 -25.80 26.66
CA ILE A 453 0.26 -26.90 26.27
C ILE A 453 0.02 -27.85 27.45
N LYS A 454 -1.24 -27.93 27.89
CA LYS A 454 -1.66 -28.77 29.04
C LYS A 454 -2.08 -30.19 28.65
N GLU A 455 -2.54 -30.39 27.41
CA GLU A 455 -3.03 -31.70 26.92
C GLU A 455 -2.22 -32.18 25.72
N LYS A 456 -1.85 -33.47 25.74
CA LYS A 456 -1.12 -34.08 24.64
C LYS A 456 -2.01 -34.27 23.43
N GLY A 457 -1.58 -33.80 22.26
CA GLY A 457 -2.37 -33.88 21.04
C GLY A 457 -1.62 -33.52 19.75
N PRO A 458 -2.32 -33.52 18.60
CA PRO A 458 -1.71 -33.29 17.28
C PRO A 458 -0.98 -31.93 17.15
N TYR A 459 -1.41 -30.93 17.92
CA TYR A 459 -0.77 -29.61 17.95
C TYR A 459 0.58 -29.64 18.67
N GLU A 460 0.68 -30.32 19.82
CA GLU A 460 1.93 -30.50 20.56
C GLU A 460 2.97 -31.23 19.70
N GLU A 461 2.56 -32.33 19.07
CA GLU A 461 3.44 -33.13 18.20
C GLU A 461 3.98 -32.26 17.05
N LYS A 462 3.12 -31.48 16.41
CA LYS A 462 3.52 -30.52 15.37
C LYS A 462 4.55 -29.51 15.90
N MET A 463 4.37 -28.97 17.10
CA MET A 463 5.32 -28.02 17.70
C MET A 463 6.66 -28.68 18.02
N ARG A 464 6.68 -29.92 18.53
CA ARG A 464 7.91 -30.70 18.76
C ARG A 464 8.69 -30.99 17.46
N VAL A 465 7.97 -31.30 16.38
CA VAL A 465 8.59 -31.45 15.05
C VAL A 465 9.25 -30.15 14.60
N ILE A 466 8.57 -29.01 14.78
CA ILE A 466 9.11 -27.69 14.44
C ILE A 466 10.34 -27.35 15.32
N GLU A 467 10.26 -27.60 16.63
CA GLU A 467 11.38 -27.41 17.57
C GLU A 467 12.61 -28.21 17.13
N THR A 468 12.41 -29.46 16.72
CA THR A 468 13.49 -30.34 16.25
C THR A 468 14.16 -29.77 15.00
N TYR A 469 13.37 -29.30 14.02
CA TYR A 469 13.92 -28.69 12.81
C TYR A 469 14.67 -27.40 13.10
N LEU A 470 14.13 -26.51 13.94
CA LEU A 470 14.79 -25.26 14.31
C LEU A 470 16.09 -25.52 15.07
N THR A 471 16.09 -26.45 16.02
CA THR A 471 17.30 -26.84 16.77
C THR A 471 18.38 -27.36 15.83
N GLY A 472 18.01 -28.23 14.88
CA GLY A 472 18.94 -28.74 13.87
C GLY A 472 19.52 -27.65 12.98
N ILE A 473 18.65 -26.77 12.45
CA ILE A 473 19.06 -25.61 11.63
C ILE A 473 20.02 -24.71 12.41
N ILE A 474 19.68 -24.33 13.64
CA ILE A 474 20.52 -23.46 14.47
C ILE A 474 21.89 -24.12 14.69
N SER A 475 21.92 -25.41 15.06
CA SER A 475 23.18 -26.13 15.24
C SER A 475 24.02 -26.18 13.97
N ASP A 476 23.40 -26.35 12.80
CA ASP A 476 24.11 -26.38 11.51
C ASP A 476 24.65 -25.00 11.12
N LEU A 477 23.96 -23.93 11.50
CA LEU A 477 24.38 -22.55 11.24
C LEU A 477 25.46 -22.05 12.22
N THR A 478 25.49 -22.56 13.46
CA THR A 478 26.47 -22.19 14.49
C THR A 478 27.72 -23.06 14.49
N ARG A 479 27.71 -24.20 13.76
CA ARG A 479 28.91 -25.00 13.49
C ARG A 479 29.79 -24.29 12.46
N SER A 480 30.50 -23.26 12.92
CA SER A 480 31.60 -22.60 12.23
C SER A 480 32.92 -22.99 12.87
#